data_AF-A0A1G1Q066-F1
#
_entry.id   AF-A0A1G1Q066-F1
#
_cell.length_a   1.000
_cell.length_b   1.000
_cell.length_c   1.000
_cell.angle_alpha   90.00
_cell.angle_beta   90.00
_cell.angle_gamma   90.00
#
_symmetry.space_group_name_H-M   'P 1'
#
loop_
_entity.id
_entity.type
_entity.pdbx_description
1 polymer ?
#
loop_
_entity_poly.entity_id
_entity_poly.type
_entity_poly.pdbx_seq_one_letter_code
_entity_poly.pdbx_strand_id
1 'polypeptide(L)' 'MTRKRTADNLDAFLKLDQRKLADQYVVLVGAKLVAKGTDIETMLRRVKQRYPRQTPFVAKVPSPTTLILWL' A
#
# COMPACT_ATOMS: atom_id res chain seq x y z
N MET A 1 -16.74 -6.60 10.52
CA MET A 1 -15.82 -7.32 9.61
C MET A 1 -14.62 -6.49 9.12
N THR A 2 -14.66 -5.15 9.14
CA THR A 2 -13.61 -4.28 8.56
C THR A 2 -12.24 -4.36 9.25
N ARG A 3 -12.19 -4.53 10.58
CA ARG A 3 -10.91 -4.59 11.34
C ARG A 3 -10.00 -5.76 10.95
N LYS A 4 -10.57 -6.92 10.61
CA LYS A 4 -9.79 -8.11 10.24
C LYS A 4 -9.00 -7.90 8.94
N ARG A 5 -9.64 -7.31 7.93
CA ARG A 5 -9.00 -7.03 6.63
C ARG A 5 -7.87 -6.00 6.71
N THR A 6 -7.95 -5.04 7.63
CA THR A 6 -6.86 -4.07 7.85
C THR A 6 -5.63 -4.76 8.43
N ALA A 7 -5.82 -5.65 9.42
CA ALA A 7 -4.73 -6.45 9.97
C ALA A 7 -4.09 -7.36 8.91
N ASP A 8 -4.90 -8.05 8.10
CA ASP A 8 -4.40 -8.93 7.03
C ASP A 8 -3.57 -8.17 5.98
N ASN A 9 -3.96 -6.94 5.64
CA ASN A 9 -3.21 -6.09 4.70
C ASN A 9 -1.89 -5.57 5.31
N LEU A 10 -1.89 -5.22 6.60
CA LEU A 10 -0.69 -4.79 7.30
C LEU A 10 0.32 -5.94 7.39
N ASP A 11 -0.13 -7.13 7.78
CA ASP A 11 0.72 -8.32 7.84
C ASP A 11 1.31 -8.68 6.47
N ALA A 12 0.49 -8.57 5.41
CA ALA A 12 0.95 -8.78 4.04
C ALA A 12 1.98 -7.72 3.61
N PHE A 13 1.77 -6.46 3.98
CA PHE A 13 2.71 -5.37 3.70
C PHE A 13 4.06 -5.59 4.40
N LEU A 14 4.05 -5.97 5.68
CA LEU A 14 5.28 -6.19 6.47
C LEU A 14 6.13 -7.35 5.94
N LYS A 15 5.54 -8.31 5.20
CA LYS A 15 6.24 -9.43 4.56
C LYS A 15 6.88 -9.06 3.20
N LEU A 16 6.60 -7.87 2.66
CA LEU A 16 7.20 -7.44 1.40
C LEU A 16 8.68 -7.03 1.60
N ASP A 17 9.49 -7.27 0.58
CA ASP A 17 10.86 -6.75 0.54
C ASP A 17 10.85 -5.23 0.32
N GLN A 18 10.88 -4.48 1.42
CA GLN A 18 10.77 -3.03 1.40
C GLN A 18 11.92 -2.35 0.66
N ARG A 19 13.10 -2.98 0.56
CA ARG A 19 14.25 -2.42 -0.18
C ARG A 19 13.94 -2.26 -1.66
N LYS A 20 13.16 -3.19 -2.23
CA LYS A 20 12.71 -3.15 -3.64
C LYS A 20 11.53 -2.20 -3.89
N LEU A 21 11.02 -1.60 -2.83
CA LEU A 21 9.85 -0.71 -2.85
C LEU A 21 10.22 0.69 -2.37
N ALA A 22 11.50 0.96 -2.10
CA ALA A 22 11.99 2.27 -1.71
C ALA A 22 11.46 3.37 -2.64
N ASP A 23 11.01 4.46 -2.03
CA ASP A 23 10.37 5.59 -2.69
C ASP A 23 9.07 5.30 -3.46
N GLN A 24 8.45 4.13 -3.29
CA GLN A 24 7.19 3.80 -3.95
C GLN A 24 6.01 3.82 -2.98
N TYR A 25 4.85 4.20 -3.50
CA TYR A 25 3.58 3.78 -2.92
C TYR A 25 3.33 2.31 -3.24
N VAL A 26 2.67 1.64 -2.32
CA VAL A 26 2.14 0.29 -2.49
C VAL A 26 0.65 0.30 -2.19
N VAL A 27 -0.09 -0.49 -2.97
CA VAL A 27 -1.53 -0.63 -2.79
C VAL A 27 -1.85 -2.11 -2.60
N LEU A 28 -2.47 -2.44 -1.47
CA LEU A 28 -2.93 -3.78 -1.16
C LEU A 28 -4.46 -3.85 -1.12
N VAL A 29 -5.01 -4.95 -1.65
CA VAL A 29 -6.42 -5.29 -1.57
C VAL A 29 -6.53 -6.76 -1.17
N GLY A 30 -7.12 -7.04 -0.01
CA GLY A 30 -7.32 -8.41 0.48
C GLY A 30 -6.01 -9.19 0.62
N ALA A 31 -5.02 -8.63 1.32
CA ALA A 31 -3.68 -9.17 1.56
C ALA A 31 -2.83 -9.42 0.29
N LYS A 32 -3.20 -8.82 -0.84
CA LYS A 32 -2.45 -8.92 -2.11
C LYS A 32 -1.93 -7.55 -2.54
N LEU A 33 -0.65 -7.48 -2.91
CA LEU A 33 -0.07 -6.31 -3.57
C LEU A 33 -0.63 -6.22 -4.99
N VAL A 34 -1.47 -5.20 -5.25
CA VAL A 34 -2.16 -5.03 -6.55
C VAL A 34 -1.56 -3.92 -7.41
N ALA A 35 -0.82 -2.99 -6.81
CA ALA A 35 -0.09 -1.95 -7.52
C ALA A 35 1.08 -1.42 -6.68
N LYS A 36 2.11 -0.92 -7.36
CA LYS A 36 3.22 -0.16 -6.77
C LYS A 36 3.74 0.89 -7.76
N GLY A 37 4.28 2.00 -7.27
CA GLY A 37 4.80 3.08 -8.11
C GLY A 37 4.82 4.44 -7.40
N THR A 38 5.18 5.50 -8.11
CA THR A 38 5.34 6.84 -7.54
C THR A 38 4.10 7.73 -7.70
N ASP A 39 3.29 7.49 -8.74
CA ASP A 39 2.04 8.22 -9.01
C ASP A 39 0.83 7.54 -8.35
N ILE A 40 0.56 7.93 -7.11
CA ILE A 40 -0.53 7.36 -6.31
C ILE A 40 -1.92 7.65 -6.89
N GLU A 41 -2.13 8.81 -7.51
CA GLU A 41 -3.46 9.20 -8.01
C GLU A 41 -3.88 8.33 -9.20
N THR A 42 -2.99 8.18 -10.17
CA THR A 42 -3.25 7.32 -11.34
C THR A 42 -3.38 5.86 -10.90
N MET A 43 -2.54 5.40 -9.97
CA MET A 43 -2.64 4.06 -9.41
C MET A 43 -3.99 3.82 -8.71
N LEU A 44 -4.43 4.72 -7.83
CA LEU A 44 -5.69 4.55 -7.10
C LEU A 44 -6.91 4.62 -8.02
N ARG A 45 -6.87 5.45 -9.06
CA ARG A 45 -7.94 5.50 -10.08
C ARG A 45 -8.15 4.13 -10.73
N ARG A 46 -7.05 3.49 -11.17
CA ARG A 46 -7.07 2.15 -11.77
C ARG A 46 -7.50 1.07 -10.78
N VAL A 47 -7.01 1.14 -9.53
CA VAL A 47 -7.37 0.19 -8.47
C VAL A 47 -8.85 0.29 -8.11
N LYS A 48 -9.42 1.49 -7.98
CA LYS A 48 -10.85 1.69 -7.70
C LYS A 48 -11.76 1.13 -8.80
N GLN A 49 -11.36 1.26 -10.06
CA GLN A 49 -12.09 0.66 -11.19
C GLN A 49 -12.08 -0.88 -11.12
N ARG A 50 -10.94 -1.47 -10.75
CA ARG A 50 -10.77 -2.93 -10.67
C ARG A 50 -11.37 -3.55 -9.40
N TYR A 51 -11.43 -2.80 -8.31
CA TYR A 51 -11.91 -3.26 -7.00
C TYR A 51 -12.96 -2.30 -6.40
N PRO A 52 -14.12 -2.08 -7.06
CA PRO A 52 -15.06 -1.00 -6.72
C PRO A 52 -15.74 -1.14 -5.36
N ARG A 53 -15.79 -2.35 -4.78
CA ARG A 53 -16.43 -2.64 -3.48
C ARG A 53 -15.44 -2.86 -2.34
N GLN A 54 -14.16 -2.58 -2.55
CA GLN A 54 -13.12 -2.82 -1.56
C GLN A 54 -12.34 -1.53 -1.30
N THR A 55 -12.10 -1.24 -0.03
CA THR A 55 -11.22 -0.14 0.37
C THR A 55 -9.76 -0.62 0.24
N PRO A 56 -8.94 -0.01 -0.64
CA PRO A 56 -7.53 -0.37 -0.73
C PRO A 56 -6.78 0.10 0.51
N PHE A 57 -5.82 -0.70 0.94
CA PHE A 57 -4.77 -0.27 1.86
C PHE A 57 -3.66 0.39 1.05
N VAL A 58 -3.21 1.55 1.49
CA VAL A 58 -2.15 2.32 0.82
C VAL A 58 -1.05 2.61 1.83
N ALA A 59 0.19 2.37 1.44
CA ALA A 59 1.36 2.78 2.22
C ALA A 59 2.39 3.42 1.30
N LYS A 60 3.12 4.41 1.82
CA LYS A 60 4.31 4.97 1.18
C LYS A 60 5.52 4.33 1.85
N VAL A 61 6.36 3.68 1.04
CA VAL A 61 7.66 3.23 1.51
C VAL A 61 8.63 4.41 1.35
N PRO A 62 9.21 4.91 2.44
CA PRO A 62 10.21 5.96 2.39
C PRO A 62 11.51 5.46 1.75
N SER A 63 12.35 6.38 1.28
CA SER A 63 13.75 6.06 1.01
C SER A 63 14.44 5.61 2.30
N PRO A 64 15.47 4.74 2.23
CA PRO A 64 16.31 4.42 3.38
C PRO A 64 16.92 5.65 4.09
N THR A 65 17.02 6.79 3.40
CA THR A 65 17.56 8.04 3.93
C THR A 65 16.49 9.05 4.37
N THR A 66 15.20 8.72 4.25
CA THR A 66 14.12 9.62 4.66
C THR A 66 13.95 9.62 6.17
N LEU A 67 13.99 10.81 6.78
CA LEU A 67 13.56 11.04 8.15
C LEU A 67 12.05 11.28 8.20
N ILE A 68 11.32 10.48 8.98
CA ILE A 68 9.89 10.71 9.27
C ILE A 68 9.79 11.31 10.67
N LEU A 69 9.24 12.52 10.78
CA LEU A 69 8.92 13.18 12.04
C LEU A 69 7.40 13.14 12.24
N TRP A 70 6.96 12.74 13.43
CA TRP A 70 5.54 12.72 13.81
C TRP A 70 5.40 13.20 15.26
N LEU A 71 4.46 14.12 15.51
CA LEU A 71 4.15 14.72 16.81
C LEU A 71 2.74 14.30 17.24
#